data_AF-A0A640VRV7-F1
#
_entry.id   AF-A0A640VRV7-F1
#
_cell.length_a   1.000
_cell.length_b   1.000
_cell.length_c   1.000
_cell.angle_alpha   90.00
_cell.angle_beta   90.00
_cell.angle_gamma   90.00
#
_symmetry.space_group_name_H-M   'P 1'
#
loop_
_entity.id
_entity.type
_entity.pdbx_description
1 polymer ?
#
loop_
_entity_poly.entity_id
_entity_poly.type
_entity_poly.pdbx_seq_one_letter_code
_entity_poly.pdbx_strand_id
1 'polypeptide(L)'
;MTVPTDDIPPEVVDLSTALAALDTLPNRDKVRYAMQIAAQYLEYAAFEMALEQSAGDVSEIIHMAARLDQAARRIDETAVVSRTGQDIRKI
;
A
#
# COMPACT_ATOMS: atom_id res chain seq x y z
N MET A 1 -4.10 -2.60 -33.33
CA MET A 1 -3.86 -1.38 -32.52
C MET A 1 -3.08 -1.81 -31.30
N THR A 2 -1.77 -1.58 -31.28
CA THR A 2 -0.88 -1.86 -30.14
C THR A 2 -0.74 -0.59 -29.34
N VAL A 3 -1.10 -0.61 -28.06
CA VAL A 3 -0.87 0.52 -27.15
C VAL A 3 0.66 0.66 -27.00
N PRO A 4 1.28 1.78 -27.38
CA PRO A 4 2.70 2.00 -27.13
C PRO A 4 2.91 2.10 -25.62
N THR A 5 3.68 1.17 -25.07
CA THR A 5 4.06 1.11 -23.65
C THR A 5 5.22 2.03 -23.29
N ASP A 6 5.69 2.84 -24.25
CA ASP A 6 6.88 3.68 -24.11
C ASP A 6 6.64 4.97 -23.29
N ASP A 7 5.38 5.26 -22.93
CA ASP A 7 4.98 6.43 -22.14
C ASP A 7 4.63 6.09 -20.68
N ILE A 8 5.26 5.08 -20.09
CA ILE A 8 5.12 4.82 -18.65
C ILE A 8 6.27 5.51 -17.92
N PRO A 9 6.02 6.59 -17.14
CA PRO A 9 7.06 7.28 -16.40
C PRO A 9 7.82 6.31 -15.47
N PRO A 10 9.15 6.42 -15.32
CA PRO A 10 9.94 5.57 -14.42
C PRO A 10 9.52 5.70 -12.94
N GLU A 11 8.73 6.72 -12.61
CA GLU A 11 8.11 6.96 -11.30
C GLU A 11 6.91 6.03 -11.04
N VAL A 12 6.35 5.42 -12.09
CA VAL A 12 5.49 4.25 -11.99
C VAL A 12 6.40 3.04 -11.81
N VAL A 13 7.07 2.98 -10.65
CA VAL A 13 7.43 1.69 -10.09
C VAL A 13 6.12 0.94 -10.02
N ASP A 14 5.92 0.01 -10.97
CA ASP A 14 4.70 -0.79 -11.04
C ASP A 14 4.41 -1.25 -9.61
N LEU A 15 3.25 -0.85 -9.08
CA LEU A 15 2.87 -1.15 -7.72
C LEU A 15 2.97 -2.66 -7.47
N SER A 16 2.80 -3.48 -8.52
CA SER A 16 3.05 -4.91 -8.50
C SER A 16 4.53 -5.26 -8.22
N THR A 17 5.47 -4.54 -8.83
CA THR A 17 6.93 -4.70 -8.65
C THR A 17 7.38 -4.25 -7.27
N ALA A 18 6.87 -3.11 -6.78
CA ALA A 18 7.12 -2.66 -5.40
C ALA A 18 6.58 -3.66 -4.36
N LEU A 19 5.37 -4.19 -4.58
CA LEU A 19 4.78 -5.22 -3.71
C LEU A 19 5.53 -6.56 -3.80
N ALA A 20 6.01 -6.96 -4.98
CA ALA A 20 6.83 -8.15 -5.15
C ALA A 20 8.17 -8.01 -4.41
N ALA A 21 8.80 -6.83 -4.43
CA ALA A 21 10.00 -6.55 -3.65
C ALA A 21 9.72 -6.65 -2.13
N LEU A 22 8.57 -6.13 -1.67
CA LEU A 22 8.11 -6.25 -0.28
C LEU A 22 7.93 -7.71 0.17
N ASP A 23 7.43 -8.59 -0.69
CA ASP A 23 7.28 -10.03 -0.39
C ASP A 23 8.62 -10.74 -0.14
N THR A 24 9.73 -10.20 -0.68
CA THR A 24 11.08 -10.76 -0.45
C THR A 24 11.74 -10.27 0.84
N LEU A 25 11.14 -9.29 1.53
CA LEU A 25 11.71 -8.75 2.75
C LEU A 25 11.49 -9.71 3.94
N PRO A 26 12.53 -10.05 4.71
CA PRO A 26 12.41 -10.94 5.87
C PRO A 26 11.53 -10.37 7.00
N ASN A 27 11.21 -9.07 6.93
CA ASN A 27 10.39 -8.35 7.91
C ASN A 27 9.09 -7.81 7.29
N ARG A 28 8.60 -8.41 6.21
CA ARG A 28 7.35 -8.04 5.52
C ARG A 28 6.19 -7.73 6.46
N ASP A 29 5.96 -8.56 7.47
CA ASP A 29 4.89 -8.36 8.45
C ASP A 29 5.09 -7.10 9.30
N LYS A 30 6.35 -6.74 9.61
CA LYS A 30 6.68 -5.49 10.29
C LYS A 30 6.48 -4.29 9.38
N VAL A 31 6.77 -4.41 8.08
CA VAL A 31 6.54 -3.34 7.11
C VAL A 31 5.05 -3.10 6.91
N ARG A 32 4.26 -4.18 6.75
CA ARG A 32 2.79 -4.13 6.76
C ARG A 32 2.26 -3.46 8.01
N TYR A 33 2.72 -3.87 9.19
CA TYR A 33 2.31 -3.31 10.47
C TYR A 33 2.68 -1.81 10.58
N ALA A 34 3.87 -1.42 10.13
CA ALA A 34 4.27 -0.02 10.09
C ALA A 34 3.38 0.83 9.16
N MET A 35 2.96 0.29 8.01
CA MET A 35 2.01 0.96 7.11
C MET A 35 0.65 1.18 7.76
N GLN A 36 0.12 0.18 8.49
CA GLN A 36 -1.14 0.31 9.22
C GLN A 36 -1.06 1.38 10.31
N ILE A 37 0.02 1.38 11.09
CA ILE A 37 0.27 2.39 12.12
C ILE A 37 0.34 3.78 11.47
N ALA A 38 1.13 3.93 10.40
CA ALA A 38 1.29 5.21 9.72
C ALA A 38 -0.03 5.74 9.16
N ALA A 39 -0.88 4.88 8.58
CA ALA A 39 -2.22 5.26 8.14
C ALA A 39 -3.07 5.82 9.30
N GLN A 40 -3.08 5.13 10.45
CA GLN A 40 -3.84 5.56 11.62
C GLN A 40 -3.35 6.90 12.20
N TYR A 41 -2.04 7.13 12.21
CA TYR A 41 -1.48 8.43 12.63
C TYR A 41 -1.85 9.56 11.67
N LEU A 42 -1.88 9.29 10.36
CA LEU A 42 -2.30 10.29 9.37
C LEU A 42 -3.80 10.61 9.50
N GLU A 43 -4.65 9.61 9.76
CA GLU A 43 -6.08 9.84 10.04
C GLU A 43 -6.27 10.72 11.29
N TYR A 44 -5.52 10.44 12.36
CA TYR A 44 -5.54 11.27 13.56
C TYR A 44 -5.05 12.70 13.28
N ALA A 45 -3.96 12.87 12.53
CA ALA A 45 -3.44 14.18 12.16
C ALA A 45 -4.43 14.97 11.30
N ALA A 46 -5.08 14.31 10.32
CA ALA A 46 -6.12 14.92 9.51
C ALA A 46 -7.32 15.38 10.36
N PHE A 47 -7.70 14.59 11.36
CA PHE A 47 -8.77 14.94 12.30
C PHE A 47 -8.41 16.17 13.14
N GLU A 48 -7.23 16.20 13.75
CA GLU A 48 -6.75 17.36 14.53
C GLU A 48 -6.68 18.62 13.67
N MET A 49 -6.15 18.53 12.45
CA MET A 49 -6.09 19.66 11.52
C MET A 49 -7.46 20.19 11.11
N ALA A 50 -8.43 19.29 10.91
CA ALA A 50 -9.81 19.67 10.62
C ALA A 50 -10.47 20.39 11.81
N LEU A 51 -10.17 19.96 13.04
CA LEU A 51 -10.65 20.62 14.27
C LEU A 51 -10.01 22.00 14.46
N GLU A 52 -8.72 22.15 14.17
CA GLU A 52 -7.98 23.40 14.28
C GLU A 52 -8.30 24.41 13.15
N GLN A 53 -9.14 24.03 12.17
CA GLN A 53 -9.38 24.80 10.94
C GLN A 53 -8.07 25.23 10.26
N SER A 54 -7.05 24.38 10.36
CA SER A 54 -5.74 24.63 9.78
C SER A 54 -5.83 24.58 8.26
N ALA A 55 -5.21 25.54 7.57
CA ALA A 55 -5.20 25.65 6.12
C ALA A 55 -4.31 24.60 5.42
N GLY A 56 -3.94 23.52 6.11
CA GLY A 56 -3.25 22.39 5.50
C GLY A 56 -4.21 21.52 4.71
N ASP A 57 -3.70 20.84 3.69
CA ASP A 57 -4.51 20.01 2.80
C ASP A 57 -4.92 18.70 3.49
N VAL A 58 -5.93 18.77 4.37
CA VAL A 58 -6.52 17.63 5.09
C VAL A 58 -6.91 16.53 4.10
N SER A 59 -7.35 16.90 2.89
CA SER A 59 -7.70 15.94 1.84
C SER A 59 -6.49 15.12 1.37
N GLU A 60 -5.32 15.75 1.23
CA GLU A 60 -4.08 15.06 0.86
C GLU A 60 -3.66 14.04 1.93
N ILE A 61 -3.76 14.40 3.20
CA ILE A 61 -3.41 13.52 4.33
C ILE A 61 -4.35 12.32 4.39
N ILE A 62 -5.67 12.53 4.23
CA ILE A 62 -6.66 11.46 4.16
C ILE A 62 -6.38 10.53 2.96
N HIS A 63 -6.06 11.09 1.80
CA HIS A 63 -5.70 10.29 0.63
C HIS A 63 -4.44 9.46 0.85
N MET A 64 -3.43 10.01 1.51
CA MET A 64 -2.20 9.28 1.82
C MET A 64 -2.45 8.16 2.83
N ALA A 65 -3.26 8.39 3.86
CA ALA A 65 -3.68 7.36 4.81
C ALA A 65 -4.38 6.19 4.10
N ALA A 66 -5.33 6.49 3.21
CA ALA A 66 -6.05 5.48 2.44
C ALA A 66 -5.12 4.64 1.55
N ARG A 67 -4.10 5.26 0.93
CA ARG A 67 -3.11 4.55 0.12
C ARG A 67 -2.26 3.59 0.94
N LEU A 68 -1.87 3.98 2.17
CA LEU A 68 -1.10 3.12 3.07
C LEU A 68 -1.92 1.93 3.57
N ASP A 69 -3.18 2.15 3.94
CA ASP A 69 -4.09 1.07 4.33
C ASP A 69 -4.34 0.10 3.17
N GLN A 70 -4.57 0.61 1.96
CA GLN A 70 -4.70 -0.22 0.76
C GLN A 70 -3.43 -1.04 0.47
N ALA A 71 -2.24 -0.44 0.62
CA ALA A 71 -0.98 -1.15 0.44
C ALA A 71 -0.81 -2.28 1.48
N ALA A 72 -1.14 -2.01 2.75
CA ALA A 72 -1.08 -3.01 3.80
C ALA A 72 -2.03 -4.19 3.54
N ARG A 73 -3.26 -3.94 3.10
CA ARG A 73 -4.23 -4.99 2.75
C ARG A 73 -3.77 -5.84 1.57
N ARG A 74 -3.17 -5.24 0.55
CA ARG A 74 -2.64 -5.98 -0.61
C ARG A 74 -1.49 -6.91 -0.22
N ILE A 75 -0.65 -6.52 0.74
CA ILE A 75 0.36 -7.41 1.33
C ILE A 75 -0.34 -8.61 2.01
N ASP A 76 -1.45 -8.41 2.72
CA ASP A 76 -2.19 -9.54 3.29
C ASP A 76 -2.79 -10.46 2.21
N GLU A 77 -3.34 -9.90 1.13
CA GLU A 77 -3.95 -10.64 0.03
C GLU A 77 -2.93 -11.49 -0.76
N THR A 78 -1.72 -10.98 -1.05
CA THR A 78 -0.67 -11.78 -1.72
C THR A 78 -0.20 -12.96 -0.86
N ALA A 79 -0.28 -12.83 0.47
CA ALA A 79 0.06 -13.92 1.39
C ALA A 79 -0.92 -15.12 1.29
N VAL A 80 -2.20 -14.84 1.01
CA VAL A 80 -3.27 -15.84 0.91
C VAL A 80 -3.21 -16.61 -0.41
N VAL A 81 -2.87 -15.93 -1.51
CA VAL A 81 -2.75 -16.55 -2.85
C VAL A 81 -1.56 -17.52 -2.91
N SER A 82 -0.46 -17.23 -2.21
CA SER A 82 0.72 -18.11 -2.16
C SER A 82 0.45 -19.44 -1.42
N ARG A 83 -0.37 -19.43 -0.35
CA ARG A 83 -0.74 -20.64 0.40
C ARG A 83 -1.72 -21.55 -0.36
N THR A 84 -2.75 -20.98 -0.97
CA THR A 84 -3.74 -21.75 -1.75
C THR A 84 -3.15 -22.34 -3.02
N GLY A 85 -2.25 -21.62 -3.71
CA GLY A 85 -1.55 -22.13 -4.90
C GLY A 85 -0.47 -23.18 -4.61
N GLN A 86 0.07 -23.25 -3.39
CA GLN A 86 1.01 -24.29 -2.97
C GLN A 86 0.30 -25.58 -2.52
N ASP A 87 -0.86 -25.48 -1.88
CA ASP A 87 -1.64 -26.65 -1.46
C ASP A 87 -2.24 -27.42 -2.65
N ILE A 88 -2.58 -26.74 -3.75
CA ILE A 88 -3.04 -27.40 -5.00
C ILE A 88 -1.97 -28.32 -5.61
N ARG A 89 -0.67 -28.05 -5.40
CA ARG A 89 0.42 -28.89 -5.97
C ARG A 89 0.76 -30.13 -5.14
N LYS A 90 0.10 -30.34 -4.00
CA LYS A 90 0.29 -31.54 -3.15
C LYS A 90 -0.85 -32.56 -3.28
N ILE A 91 -1.80 -32.34 -4.19
CA ILE A 91 -2.94 -33.24 -4.46
C ILE A 91 -2.61 -34.16 -5.63
#